data_AF-A0AA40S8N4-F1
#
_entry.id   AF-A0AA40S8N4-F1
#
_cell.length_a   1.000
_cell.length_b   1.000
_cell.length_c   1.000
_cell.angle_alpha   90.00
_cell.angle_beta   90.00
_cell.angle_gamma   90.00
#
_symmetry.space_group_name_H-M   'P 1'
#
loop_
_entity.id
_entity.type
_entity.pdbx_description
1 polymer ?
#
loop_
_entity_poly.entity_id
_entity_poly.type
_entity_poly.pdbx_seq_one_letter_code
_entity_poly.pdbx_strand_id
1 'polypeptide(L)'
;MSALLTGIGTRIAERWLQTVVLAGLLWIATLVIAVRLGHEHPFDVGRLSTWLDEIARDRVGRSASAVLLAVAAALLAAGAAGLTAGALGGAFQRLWGAAGAGPPLSWMVRWRLRVRRRRVERARRAIARAVAHRRRGGRLLLAYARHTARRRKPHEPERPTRIGDVFHGVAVRVHRRYALDLEPTWPRLWALLPETLRADVTAARQAYDAAARLAGWALLYLALAVLWWPGALAGAAVLATAVGRARDAASLLATLVETAVDLHLTDLAERLGVRGGEDVSASELGRAVAHHLAGPEHPAAGR
;
A
#
# COMPACT_ATOMS: atom_id res chain seq x y z
N MET A 1 -3.93 28.32 -21.19
CA MET A 1 -3.30 27.35 -20.26
C MET A 1 -4.08 27.17 -18.95
N SER A 2 -4.78 28.20 -18.45
CA SER A 2 -5.68 28.12 -17.29
C SER A 2 -6.93 27.25 -17.52
N ALA A 3 -7.60 27.32 -18.68
CA ALA A 3 -8.81 26.52 -18.94
C ALA A 3 -8.59 24.98 -18.95
N LEU A 4 -7.40 24.51 -19.37
CA LEU A 4 -7.01 23.10 -19.32
C LEU A 4 -6.73 22.65 -17.88
N LEU A 5 -6.03 23.46 -17.09
CA LEU A 5 -5.78 23.20 -15.67
C LEU A 5 -7.08 23.21 -14.86
N THR A 6 -7.98 24.16 -15.14
CA THR A 6 -9.32 24.20 -14.52
C THR A 6 -10.14 22.99 -14.94
N GLY A 7 -10.20 22.66 -16.23
CA GLY A 7 -10.99 21.52 -16.72
C GLY A 7 -10.52 20.16 -16.20
N ILE A 8 -9.20 19.97 -16.05
CA ILE A 8 -8.61 18.77 -15.44
C ILE A 8 -8.91 18.75 -13.93
N GLY A 9 -8.76 19.89 -13.25
CA GLY A 9 -9.09 20.05 -11.83
C GLY A 9 -10.55 19.72 -11.53
N THR A 10 -11.48 20.21 -12.34
CA THR A 10 -12.92 19.97 -12.15
C THR A 10 -13.29 18.51 -12.35
N ARG A 11 -12.78 17.84 -13.40
CA ARG A 11 -13.07 16.41 -13.63
C ARG A 11 -12.48 15.51 -12.55
N ILE A 12 -11.28 15.82 -12.06
CA ILE A 12 -10.66 15.07 -10.96
C ILE A 12 -11.47 15.29 -9.68
N ALA A 13 -11.83 16.53 -9.38
CA ALA A 13 -12.65 16.88 -8.23
C ALA A 13 -14.02 16.20 -8.29
N GLU A 14 -14.69 16.21 -9.45
CA GLU A 14 -16.00 15.61 -9.64
C GLU A 14 -15.97 14.08 -9.49
N ARG A 15 -15.00 13.41 -10.11
CA ARG A 15 -14.87 11.95 -10.02
C ARG A 15 -14.45 11.50 -8.62
N TRP A 16 -13.57 12.27 -7.98
CA TRP A 16 -13.18 12.05 -6.58
C TRP A 16 -14.40 12.25 -5.67
N LEU A 17 -15.14 13.34 -5.84
CA LEU A 17 -16.32 13.67 -5.06
C LEU A 17 -17.39 12.59 -5.24
N GLN A 18 -17.69 12.17 -6.47
CA GLN A 18 -18.62 11.07 -6.73
C GLN A 18 -18.20 9.78 -6.01
N THR A 19 -16.93 9.40 -6.11
CA THR A 19 -16.45 8.16 -5.49
C THR A 19 -16.45 8.26 -3.95
N VAL A 20 -16.09 9.43 -3.40
CA VAL A 20 -16.08 9.68 -1.95
C VAL A 20 -17.50 9.75 -1.39
N VAL A 21 -18.36 10.53 -2.03
CA VAL A 21 -19.74 10.76 -1.58
C VAL A 21 -20.54 9.49 -1.71
N LEU A 22 -20.42 8.74 -2.83
CA LEU A 22 -21.12 7.47 -2.98
C LEU A 22 -20.67 6.45 -1.92
N ALA A 23 -19.37 6.31 -1.70
CA ALA A 23 -18.85 5.42 -0.67
C ALA A 23 -19.26 5.87 0.75
N GLY A 24 -19.27 7.18 1.01
CA GLY A 24 -19.72 7.76 2.28
C GLY A 24 -21.21 7.57 2.54
N LEU A 25 -22.05 7.76 1.52
CA LEU A 25 -23.48 7.50 1.60
C LEU A 25 -23.77 6.02 1.87
N LEU A 26 -23.07 5.12 1.17
CA LEU A 26 -23.19 3.68 1.42
C LEU A 26 -22.79 3.32 2.85
N TRP A 27 -21.70 3.92 3.35
CA TRP A 27 -21.25 3.71 4.72
C TRP A 27 -22.26 4.23 5.75
N ILE A 28 -22.85 5.42 5.53
CA ILE A 28 -23.90 5.96 6.39
C ILE A 28 -25.14 5.08 6.38
N ALA A 29 -25.59 4.65 5.19
CA ALA A 29 -26.72 3.72 5.09
C ALA A 29 -26.44 2.46 5.90
N THR A 30 -25.22 1.91 5.79
CA THR A 30 -24.79 0.74 6.57
C THR A 30 -24.74 1.04 8.07
N LEU A 31 -24.29 2.22 8.48
CA LEU A 31 -24.25 2.65 9.89
C LEU A 31 -25.66 2.76 10.47
N VAL A 32 -26.60 3.35 9.74
CA VAL A 32 -27.99 3.48 10.15
C VAL A 32 -28.62 2.09 10.31
N ILE A 33 -28.38 1.18 9.35
CA ILE A 33 -28.78 -0.23 9.43
C ILE A 33 -28.17 -0.88 10.68
N ALA A 34 -26.87 -0.73 10.89
CA ALA A 34 -26.16 -1.31 12.03
C ALA A 34 -26.70 -0.83 13.39
N VAL A 35 -26.98 0.46 13.54
CA VAL A 35 -27.56 1.03 14.77
C VAL A 35 -28.99 0.53 15.00
N ARG A 36 -29.77 0.29 13.94
CA ARG A 36 -31.19 -0.11 14.03
C ARG A 36 -31.39 -1.60 14.25
N LEU A 37 -30.62 -2.45 13.57
CA LEU A 37 -30.71 -3.91 13.69
C LEU A 37 -29.92 -4.44 14.88
N GLY A 38 -28.81 -3.77 15.24
CA GLY A 38 -27.94 -4.17 16.34
C GLY A 38 -27.37 -5.59 16.17
N HIS A 39 -26.91 -6.17 17.27
CA HIS A 39 -26.36 -7.53 17.26
C HIS A 39 -27.41 -8.64 17.18
N GLU A 40 -28.61 -8.40 17.69
CA GLU A 40 -29.62 -9.45 17.91
C GLU A 40 -30.34 -9.87 16.63
N HIS A 41 -30.56 -8.96 15.69
CA HIS A 41 -31.37 -9.21 14.49
C HIS A 41 -30.63 -8.80 13.21
N PRO A 42 -29.43 -9.35 12.91
CA PRO A 42 -28.53 -8.82 11.90
C PRO A 42 -29.07 -8.85 10.46
N PHE A 43 -30.07 -9.68 10.16
CA PHE A 43 -30.64 -9.88 8.82
C PHE A 43 -32.17 -9.72 8.79
N ASP A 44 -32.77 -9.07 9.78
CA ASP A 44 -34.23 -8.91 9.82
C ASP A 44 -34.71 -7.82 8.84
N VAL A 45 -34.92 -8.24 7.60
CA VAL A 45 -35.39 -7.38 6.50
C VAL A 45 -36.79 -6.80 6.79
N GLY A 46 -37.63 -7.51 7.56
CA GLY A 46 -38.99 -7.05 7.89
C GLY A 46 -38.99 -5.85 8.85
N ARG A 47 -38.05 -5.82 9.79
CA ARG A 47 -37.87 -4.67 10.69
C ARG A 47 -37.36 -3.43 9.95
N LEU A 48 -36.50 -3.65 8.95
CA LEU A 48 -35.99 -2.56 8.10
C LEU A 48 -37.08 -1.98 7.19
N SER A 49 -37.92 -2.82 6.57
CA SER A 49 -39.02 -2.35 5.71
C SER A 49 -40.06 -1.58 6.51
N THR A 50 -40.45 -2.09 7.68
CA THR A 50 -41.43 -1.42 8.56
C THR A 50 -40.95 -0.04 8.98
N TRP A 51 -39.67 0.10 9.33
CA TRP A 51 -39.06 1.39 9.68
C TRP A 51 -38.97 2.35 8.48
N LEU A 52 -38.65 1.85 7.28
CA LEU A 52 -38.66 2.66 6.06
C LEU A 52 -40.07 3.17 5.74
N ASP A 53 -41.09 2.33 5.92
CA ASP A 53 -42.49 2.70 5.74
C ASP A 53 -42.97 3.71 6.78
N GLU A 54 -42.48 3.61 8.02
CA GLU A 54 -42.72 4.63 9.06
C GLU A 54 -42.09 5.96 8.68
N ILE A 55 -40.84 5.99 8.22
CA ILE A 55 -40.20 7.22 7.75
C ILE A 55 -40.96 7.81 6.56
N ALA A 56 -41.35 6.98 5.60
CA ALA A 56 -42.06 7.44 4.40
C ALA A 56 -43.38 8.13 4.78
N ARG A 57 -44.12 7.55 5.73
CA ARG A 57 -45.35 8.15 6.29
C ARG A 57 -45.09 9.43 7.06
N ASP A 58 -44.05 9.45 7.89
CA ASP A 58 -43.65 10.60 8.71
C ASP A 58 -43.02 11.76 7.89
N ARG A 59 -42.73 11.54 6.60
CA ARG A 59 -42.32 12.59 5.67
C ARG A 59 -43.50 13.32 5.03
N VAL A 60 -44.69 12.73 5.05
CA VAL A 60 -45.94 13.36 4.57
C VAL A 60 -46.33 14.46 5.56
N GLY A 61 -45.68 15.62 5.45
CA GLY A 61 -45.90 16.78 6.34
C GLY A 61 -44.64 17.55 6.74
N ARG A 62 -43.43 17.06 6.42
CA ARG A 62 -42.19 17.81 6.70
C ARG A 62 -42.00 18.97 5.72
N SER A 63 -41.58 20.14 6.22
CA SER A 63 -41.25 21.30 5.39
C SER A 63 -40.07 20.99 4.44
N ALA A 64 -40.04 21.63 3.27
CA ALA A 64 -38.95 21.49 2.31
C ALA A 64 -37.57 21.80 2.93
N SER A 65 -37.52 22.73 3.88
CA SER A 65 -36.31 23.07 4.64
C SER A 65 -35.80 21.92 5.51
N ALA A 66 -36.68 21.16 6.17
CA ALA A 66 -36.28 20.00 6.97
C ALA A 66 -35.70 18.87 6.10
N VAL A 67 -36.28 18.63 4.92
CA VAL A 67 -35.73 17.65 3.96
C VAL A 67 -34.35 18.11 3.45
N LEU A 68 -34.22 19.39 3.11
CA LEU A 68 -32.95 19.97 2.64
C LEU A 68 -31.85 19.86 3.72
N LEU A 69 -32.18 20.19 4.98
CA LEU A 69 -31.25 20.06 6.11
C LEU A 69 -30.84 18.61 6.35
N ALA A 70 -31.76 17.65 6.25
CA ALA A 70 -31.45 16.24 6.39
C ALA A 70 -30.51 15.73 5.29
N VAL A 71 -30.75 16.14 4.03
CA VAL A 71 -29.87 15.82 2.90
C VAL A 71 -28.49 16.46 3.09
N ALA A 72 -28.44 17.74 3.48
CA ALA A 72 -27.20 18.45 3.75
C ALA A 72 -26.40 17.78 4.87
N ALA A 73 -27.05 17.40 5.98
CA ALA A 73 -26.43 16.68 7.09
C ALA A 73 -25.88 15.32 6.65
N ALA A 74 -26.63 14.56 5.83
CA ALA A 74 -26.18 13.28 5.30
C ALA A 74 -24.96 13.45 4.37
N LEU A 75 -24.95 14.47 3.52
CA LEU A 75 -23.81 14.77 2.65
C LEU A 75 -22.58 15.21 3.45
N LEU A 76 -22.75 16.04 4.48
CA LEU A 76 -21.67 16.45 5.38
C LEU A 76 -21.09 15.25 6.13
N ALA A 77 -21.93 14.37 6.66
CA ALA A 77 -21.49 13.14 7.29
C ALA A 77 -20.75 12.22 6.29
N ALA A 78 -21.20 12.14 5.03
CA ALA A 78 -20.57 11.33 4.00
C ALA A 78 -19.18 11.88 3.65
N GLY A 79 -19.07 13.21 3.55
CA GLY A 79 -17.81 13.91 3.38
C GLY A 79 -16.85 13.68 4.54
N ALA A 80 -17.32 13.81 5.78
CA ALA A 80 -16.52 13.55 6.99
C ALA A 80 -16.02 12.10 7.05
N ALA A 81 -16.88 11.11 6.76
CA ALA A 81 -16.49 9.71 6.67
C ALA A 81 -15.42 9.49 5.58
N GLY A 82 -15.60 10.11 4.42
CA GLY A 82 -14.64 10.07 3.31
C GLY A 82 -13.26 10.63 3.66
N LEU A 83 -13.21 11.78 4.34
CA LEU A 83 -11.98 12.40 4.84
C LEU A 83 -11.31 11.52 5.90
N THR A 84 -12.10 10.94 6.80
CA THR A 84 -11.61 10.04 7.85
C THR A 84 -10.99 8.78 7.23
N ALA A 85 -11.67 8.16 6.25
CA ALA A 85 -11.12 7.04 5.49
C ALA A 85 -9.83 7.42 4.76
N GLY A 86 -9.75 8.63 4.20
CA GLY A 86 -8.53 9.16 3.56
C GLY A 86 -7.38 9.33 4.55
N ALA A 87 -7.62 9.94 5.70
CA ALA A 87 -6.63 10.14 6.76
C ALA A 87 -6.12 8.79 7.31
N LEU A 88 -7.03 7.84 7.53
CA LEU A 88 -6.68 6.46 7.92
C LEU A 88 -5.87 5.76 6.82
N GLY A 89 -6.22 5.95 5.55
CA GLY A 89 -5.44 5.46 4.42
C GLY A 89 -4.01 6.02 4.44
N GLY A 90 -3.84 7.32 4.66
CA GLY A 90 -2.53 7.95 4.83
C GLY A 90 -1.73 7.39 6.02
N ALA A 91 -2.40 7.11 7.15
CA ALA A 91 -1.77 6.43 8.28
C ALA A 91 -1.32 5.00 7.91
N PHE A 92 -2.11 4.25 7.14
CA PHE A 92 -1.70 2.95 6.59
C PHE A 92 -0.49 3.06 5.68
N GLN A 93 -0.41 4.09 4.83
CA GLN A 93 0.78 4.30 3.98
C GLN A 93 2.03 4.57 4.81
N ARG A 94 1.92 5.41 5.84
CA ARG A 94 3.03 5.66 6.78
C ARG A 94 3.44 4.39 7.50
N LEU A 95 2.48 3.59 7.97
CA LEU A 95 2.74 2.30 8.61
C LEU A 95 3.37 1.28 7.66
N TRP A 96 2.95 1.25 6.40
CA TRP A 96 3.49 0.35 5.37
C TRP A 96 4.91 0.74 4.96
N GLY A 97 5.19 2.05 4.84
CA GLY A 97 6.52 2.60 4.53
C GLY A 97 7.45 2.76 5.73
N ALA A 98 6.96 2.57 6.96
CA ALA A 98 7.75 2.82 8.16
C ALA A 98 9.00 1.93 8.21
N ALA A 99 10.13 2.56 8.50
CA ALA A 99 11.43 1.93 8.62
C ALA A 99 11.50 0.84 9.72
N GLY A 100 10.54 0.82 10.66
CA GLY A 100 10.56 -0.08 11.80
C GLY A 100 11.50 0.37 12.94
N ALA A 101 12.06 1.58 12.82
CA ALA A 101 12.84 2.22 13.88
C ALA A 101 11.87 2.76 14.94
N GLY A 102 11.75 2.03 16.05
CA GLY A 102 10.93 2.43 17.22
C GLY A 102 9.90 1.37 17.64
N PRO A 103 9.59 1.26 18.95
CA PRO A 103 8.41 0.52 19.41
C PRO A 103 7.12 1.27 19.02
N PRO A 104 6.05 0.58 18.56
CA PRO A 104 5.84 -0.87 18.54
C PRO A 104 6.26 -1.60 17.24
N LEU A 105 6.70 -0.88 16.19
CA LEU A 105 7.00 -1.47 14.88
C LEU A 105 8.17 -2.49 14.95
N SER A 106 9.15 -2.25 15.81
CA SER A 106 10.24 -3.21 16.09
C SER A 106 9.75 -4.53 16.72
N TRP A 107 8.65 -4.50 17.48
CA TRP A 107 8.02 -5.71 17.99
C TRP A 107 7.32 -6.50 16.88
N MET A 108 6.69 -5.81 15.93
CA MET A 108 6.10 -6.45 14.74
C MET A 108 7.17 -7.11 13.86
N VAL A 109 8.32 -6.46 13.63
CA VAL A 109 9.47 -7.07 12.92
C VAL A 109 9.91 -8.36 13.62
N ARG A 110 10.14 -8.30 14.93
CA ARG A 110 10.53 -9.46 15.75
C ARG A 110 9.47 -10.57 15.75
N TRP A 111 8.20 -10.22 15.80
CA TRP A 111 7.10 -11.18 15.70
C TRP A 111 7.05 -11.84 14.32
N ARG A 112 7.17 -11.08 13.22
CA ARG A 112 7.25 -11.62 11.86
C ARG A 112 8.46 -12.53 11.66
N LEU A 113 9.62 -12.15 12.18
CA LEU A 113 10.82 -13.00 12.20
C LEU A 113 10.54 -14.32 12.93
N ARG A 114 9.91 -14.27 14.10
CA ARG A 114 9.53 -15.48 14.87
C ARG A 114 8.54 -16.37 14.12
N VAL A 115 7.45 -15.81 13.58
CA VAL A 115 6.44 -16.55 12.82
C VAL A 115 7.06 -17.18 11.57
N ARG A 116 7.93 -16.45 10.86
CA ARG A 116 8.61 -16.95 9.67
C ARG A 116 9.62 -18.05 10.00
N ARG A 117 10.43 -17.88 11.04
CA ARG A 117 11.35 -18.92 11.54
C ARG A 117 10.58 -20.21 11.83
N ARG A 118 9.45 -20.11 12.54
CA ARG A 118 8.55 -21.26 12.77
C ARG A 118 8.03 -21.89 11.49
N ARG A 119 7.63 -21.11 10.47
CA ARG A 119 7.16 -21.64 9.18
C ARG A 119 8.29 -22.33 8.39
N VAL A 120 9.47 -21.72 8.34
CA VAL A 120 10.66 -22.30 7.67
C VAL A 120 11.09 -23.58 8.36
N GLU A 121 11.10 -23.60 9.70
CA GLU A 121 11.38 -24.80 10.48
C GLU A 121 10.35 -25.90 10.24
N ARG A 122 9.04 -25.57 10.20
CA ARG A 122 7.98 -26.53 9.86
C ARG A 122 8.16 -27.10 8.46
N ALA A 123 8.45 -26.26 7.46
CA ALA A 123 8.71 -26.71 6.10
C ALA A 123 9.97 -27.60 6.02
N ARG A 124 11.06 -27.22 6.71
CA ARG A 124 12.28 -28.04 6.82
C ARG A 124 11.99 -29.39 7.47
N ARG A 125 11.20 -29.43 8.55
CA ARG A 125 10.79 -30.68 9.21
C ARG A 125 9.90 -31.52 8.31
N ALA A 126 8.97 -30.93 7.57
CA ALA A 126 8.11 -31.65 6.62
C ALA A 126 8.92 -32.29 5.48
N ILE A 127 9.88 -31.54 4.91
CA ILE A 127 10.81 -32.06 3.89
C ILE A 127 11.68 -33.18 4.47
N ALA A 128 12.23 -32.99 5.68
CA ALA A 128 13.05 -34.01 6.35
C ALA A 128 12.27 -35.32 6.60
N ARG A 129 10.99 -35.23 7.02
CA ARG A 129 10.11 -36.40 7.19
C ARG A 129 9.80 -37.08 5.87
N ALA A 130 9.42 -36.32 4.84
CA ALA A 130 9.13 -36.86 3.51
C ALA A 130 10.34 -37.59 2.92
N VAL A 131 11.55 -37.10 3.18
CA VAL A 131 12.79 -37.73 2.72
C VAL A 131 13.15 -38.96 3.56
N ALA A 132 12.91 -38.93 4.87
CA ALA A 132 13.11 -40.10 5.73
C ALA A 132 12.21 -41.29 5.33
N HIS A 133 11.00 -41.02 4.82
CA HIS A 133 10.07 -42.07 4.37
C HIS A 133 10.39 -42.59 2.95
N ARG A 134 10.97 -41.80 2.04
CA ARG A 134 11.40 -42.25 0.69
C ARG A 134 12.86 -42.73 0.68
N ARG A 135 13.10 -43.92 1.24
CA ARG A 135 14.43 -44.54 1.46
C ARG A 135 15.36 -44.70 0.23
N ARG A 136 14.89 -44.63 -1.03
CA ARG A 136 15.73 -44.92 -2.22
C ARG A 136 15.87 -43.81 -3.29
N GLY A 137 15.32 -42.62 -3.09
CA GLY A 137 15.48 -41.47 -4.01
C GLY A 137 15.60 -40.10 -3.34
N GLY A 138 15.52 -40.06 -2.00
CA GLY A 138 15.41 -38.83 -1.23
C GLY A 138 16.68 -37.96 -1.15
N ARG A 139 17.88 -38.51 -1.43
CA ARG A 139 19.14 -37.74 -1.39
C ARG A 139 19.22 -36.70 -2.50
N LEU A 140 18.82 -37.03 -3.73
CA LEU A 140 18.76 -36.09 -4.86
C LEU A 140 17.67 -35.04 -4.64
N LEU A 141 16.51 -35.43 -4.11
CA LEU A 141 15.44 -34.50 -3.71
C LEU A 141 15.86 -33.57 -2.58
N LEU A 142 16.61 -34.05 -1.58
CA LEU A 142 17.22 -33.21 -0.54
C LEU A 142 18.26 -32.27 -1.11
N ALA A 143 19.12 -32.75 -2.00
CA ALA A 143 20.13 -31.94 -2.65
C ALA A 143 19.47 -30.85 -3.51
N TYR A 144 18.44 -31.19 -4.28
CA TYR A 144 17.65 -30.26 -5.07
C TYR A 144 16.87 -29.28 -4.20
N ALA A 145 16.22 -29.73 -3.13
CA ALA A 145 15.51 -28.87 -2.18
C ALA A 145 16.47 -27.93 -1.42
N ARG A 146 17.66 -28.42 -1.04
CA ARG A 146 18.72 -27.60 -0.44
C ARG A 146 19.31 -26.62 -1.44
N HIS A 147 19.50 -27.02 -2.69
CA HIS A 147 20.05 -26.19 -3.75
C HIS A 147 19.07 -25.07 -4.14
N THR A 148 17.78 -25.39 -4.28
CA THR A 148 16.70 -24.41 -4.50
C THR A 148 16.51 -23.49 -3.30
N ALA A 149 16.60 -24.00 -2.06
CA ALA A 149 16.58 -23.18 -0.84
C ALA A 149 17.84 -22.33 -0.64
N ARG A 150 18.99 -22.71 -1.21
CA ARG A 150 20.24 -21.91 -1.21
C ARG A 150 20.21 -20.82 -2.28
N ARG A 151 19.67 -21.11 -3.46
CA ARG A 151 19.50 -20.11 -4.54
C ARG A 151 18.45 -19.06 -4.20
N ARG A 152 17.34 -19.45 -3.58
CA ARG A 152 16.43 -18.52 -2.92
C ARG A 152 16.92 -18.29 -1.49
N LYS A 153 18.02 -17.55 -1.27
CA LYS A 153 18.31 -17.00 0.06
C LYS A 153 17.14 -16.09 0.43
N PRO A 154 16.21 -16.52 1.31
CA PRO A 154 15.00 -15.75 1.51
C PRO A 154 15.38 -14.55 2.35
N HIS A 155 15.41 -13.34 1.75
CA HIS A 155 15.68 -12.08 2.46
C HIS A 155 14.97 -12.10 3.82
N GLU A 156 15.73 -11.86 4.88
CA GLU A 156 15.16 -11.76 6.22
C GLU A 156 14.27 -10.52 6.26
N PRO A 157 13.07 -10.58 6.86
CA PRO A 157 12.21 -9.40 6.96
C PRO A 157 12.90 -8.36 7.85
N GLU A 158 13.36 -7.28 7.21
CA GLU A 158 14.05 -6.15 7.83
C GLU A 158 13.07 -5.00 8.17
N ARG A 159 11.85 -5.03 7.59
CA ARG A 159 10.80 -4.04 7.80
C ARG A 159 9.55 -4.65 8.45
N PRO A 160 8.73 -3.83 9.15
CA PRO A 160 7.56 -4.31 9.88
C PRO A 160 6.48 -4.88 8.96
N THR A 161 6.46 -4.47 7.69
CA THR A 161 5.46 -4.89 6.70
C THR A 161 6.14 -5.51 5.48
N ARG A 162 5.44 -6.44 4.82
CA ARG A 162 5.93 -7.06 3.56
C ARG A 162 6.08 -6.01 2.45
N ILE A 163 5.25 -4.97 2.47
CA ILE A 163 5.30 -3.85 1.53
C ILE A 163 6.59 -3.04 1.74
N GLY A 164 6.91 -2.70 2.99
CA GLY A 164 8.17 -2.06 3.35
C GLY A 164 9.39 -2.92 3.00
N ASP A 165 9.31 -4.25 3.20
CA ASP A 165 10.40 -5.18 2.81
C ASP A 165 10.68 -5.11 1.30
N VAL A 166 9.65 -4.94 0.46
CA VAL A 166 9.79 -4.86 -1.00
C VAL A 166 10.52 -3.59 -1.41
N PHE A 167 10.08 -2.42 -0.92
CA PHE A 167 10.75 -1.15 -1.21
C PHE A 167 12.18 -1.10 -0.66
N HIS A 168 12.37 -1.59 0.57
CA HIS A 168 13.71 -1.65 1.16
C HIS A 168 14.62 -2.60 0.38
N GLY A 169 14.10 -3.74 -0.07
CA GLY A 169 14.85 -4.69 -0.89
C GLY A 169 15.34 -4.06 -2.20
N VAL A 170 14.52 -3.24 -2.87
CA VAL A 170 14.96 -2.49 -4.07
C VAL A 170 16.03 -1.47 -3.70
N ALA A 171 15.82 -0.66 -2.67
CA ALA A 171 16.81 0.33 -2.24
C ALA A 171 18.18 -0.32 -1.93
N VAL A 172 18.18 -1.45 -1.22
CA VAL A 172 19.41 -2.20 -0.92
C VAL A 172 20.03 -2.82 -2.17
N ARG A 173 19.24 -3.33 -3.12
CA ARG A 173 19.76 -3.87 -4.39
C ARG A 173 20.41 -2.78 -5.25
N VAL A 174 19.73 -1.64 -5.39
CA VAL A 174 20.26 -0.49 -6.13
C VAL A 174 21.53 0.04 -5.48
N HIS A 175 21.52 0.23 -4.16
CA HIS A 175 22.71 0.66 -3.43
C HIS A 175 23.87 -0.35 -3.56
N ARG A 176 23.61 -1.67 -3.51
CA ARG A 176 24.66 -2.67 -3.68
C ARG A 176 25.21 -2.76 -5.10
N ARG A 177 24.36 -2.55 -6.11
CA ARG A 177 24.74 -2.69 -7.53
C ARG A 177 25.42 -1.43 -8.06
N TYR A 178 24.93 -0.26 -7.65
CA TYR A 178 25.33 1.03 -8.18
C TYR A 178 26.02 1.94 -7.15
N ALA A 179 26.08 1.54 -5.87
CA ALA A 179 26.65 2.36 -4.77
C ALA A 179 26.05 3.78 -4.73
N LEU A 180 24.74 3.85 -5.00
CA LEU A 180 23.97 5.07 -5.13
C LEU A 180 22.71 5.01 -4.27
N ASP A 181 22.43 6.10 -3.58
CA ASP A 181 21.22 6.26 -2.77
C ASP A 181 20.06 6.78 -3.61
N LEU A 182 18.92 6.08 -3.50
CA LEU A 182 17.77 6.37 -4.34
C LEU A 182 17.14 7.73 -4.06
N GLU A 183 17.15 8.16 -2.80
CA GLU A 183 16.44 9.35 -2.32
C GLU A 183 16.90 10.66 -2.98
N PRO A 184 18.20 11.00 -3.03
CA PRO A 184 18.67 12.21 -3.72
C PRO A 184 18.69 12.09 -5.25
N THR A 185 18.74 10.87 -5.78
CA THR A 185 18.87 10.62 -7.24
C THR A 185 17.51 10.58 -7.93
N TRP A 186 16.47 10.13 -7.24
CA TRP A 186 15.15 9.89 -7.83
C TRP A 186 14.53 11.12 -8.52
N PRO A 187 14.55 12.35 -7.96
CA PRO A 187 13.97 13.52 -8.63
C PRO A 187 14.65 13.86 -9.95
N ARG A 188 15.97 13.66 -10.02
CA ARG A 188 16.79 13.90 -11.22
C ARG A 188 16.57 12.82 -12.25
N LEU A 189 16.55 11.55 -11.81
CA LEU A 189 16.21 10.42 -12.65
C LEU A 189 14.81 10.61 -13.26
N TRP A 190 13.81 10.98 -12.45
CA TRP A 190 12.44 11.22 -12.88
C TRP A 190 12.33 12.22 -14.04
N ALA A 191 13.13 13.28 -14.05
CA ALA A 191 13.14 14.27 -15.13
C ALA A 191 13.67 13.71 -16.47
N LEU A 192 14.41 12.61 -16.43
CA LEU A 192 14.99 11.95 -17.61
C LEU A 192 14.13 10.78 -18.12
N LEU A 193 13.16 10.31 -17.33
CA LEU A 193 12.36 9.16 -17.70
C LEU A 193 11.47 9.44 -18.93
N PRO A 194 11.36 8.46 -19.86
CA PRO A 194 10.37 8.47 -20.93
C PRO A 194 8.95 8.67 -20.39
N GLU A 195 8.08 9.32 -21.16
CA GLU A 195 6.69 9.59 -20.76
C GLU A 195 5.93 8.28 -20.45
N THR A 196 6.18 7.21 -21.20
CA THR A 196 5.59 5.89 -20.96
C THR A 196 5.96 5.33 -19.59
N LEU A 197 7.24 5.34 -19.22
CA LEU A 197 7.71 4.84 -17.94
C LEU A 197 7.24 5.72 -16.77
N ARG A 198 7.19 7.05 -16.96
CA ARG A 198 6.59 7.97 -15.97
C ARG A 198 5.11 7.69 -15.76
N ALA A 199 4.35 7.42 -16.84
CA ALA A 199 2.94 7.06 -16.76
C ALA A 199 2.75 5.74 -15.98
N ASP A 200 3.56 4.72 -16.28
CA ASP A 200 3.48 3.41 -15.60
C ASP A 200 3.80 3.52 -14.10
N VAL A 201 4.86 4.26 -13.74
CA VAL A 201 5.21 4.50 -12.33
C VAL A 201 4.11 5.28 -11.61
N THR A 202 3.55 6.31 -12.27
CA THR A 202 2.45 7.09 -11.72
C THR A 202 1.20 6.24 -11.52
N ALA A 203 0.86 5.38 -12.47
CA ALA A 203 -0.27 4.46 -12.38
C ALA A 203 -0.08 3.43 -11.24
N ALA A 204 1.11 2.85 -11.11
CA ALA A 204 1.44 1.93 -10.02
C ALA A 204 1.36 2.64 -8.66
N ARG A 205 1.82 3.89 -8.56
CA ARG A 205 1.70 4.70 -7.35
C ARG A 205 0.25 5.00 -7.00
N GLN A 206 -0.56 5.42 -7.97
CA GLN A 206 -1.99 5.66 -7.77
C GLN A 206 -2.74 4.41 -7.34
N ALA A 207 -2.40 3.23 -7.88
CA ALA A 207 -2.98 1.96 -7.47
C ALA A 207 -2.64 1.62 -6.00
N TYR A 208 -1.42 1.93 -5.56
CA TYR A 208 -1.00 1.79 -4.17
C TYR A 208 -1.76 2.75 -3.24
N ASP A 209 -1.90 4.03 -3.63
CA ASP A 209 -2.65 5.04 -2.88
C ASP A 209 -4.14 4.65 -2.76
N ALA A 210 -4.73 4.15 -3.84
CA ALA A 210 -6.11 3.65 -3.85
C ALA A 210 -6.30 2.44 -2.92
N ALA A 211 -5.33 1.51 -2.89
CA ALA A 211 -5.37 0.35 -1.99
C ALA A 211 -5.25 0.77 -0.51
N ALA A 212 -4.44 1.78 -0.20
CA ALA A 212 -4.36 2.35 1.15
C ALA A 212 -5.67 3.00 1.58
N ARG A 213 -6.31 3.76 0.69
CA ARG A 213 -7.62 4.36 0.95
C ARG A 213 -8.69 3.29 1.20
N LEU A 214 -8.66 2.18 0.47
CA LEU A 214 -9.55 1.04 0.69
C LEU A 214 -9.33 0.38 2.06
N ALA A 215 -8.09 0.34 2.56
CA ALA A 215 -7.80 -0.09 3.92
C ALA A 215 -8.40 0.87 4.98
N GLY A 216 -8.40 2.18 4.71
CA GLY A 216 -9.07 3.18 5.54
C GLY A 216 -10.58 2.93 5.65
N TRP A 217 -11.25 2.66 4.52
CA TRP A 217 -12.66 2.25 4.52
C TRP A 217 -12.89 0.95 5.29
N ALA A 218 -12.01 -0.04 5.13
CA ALA A 218 -12.10 -1.30 5.86
C ALA A 218 -12.12 -1.10 7.38
N LEU A 219 -11.31 -0.17 7.90
CA LEU A 219 -11.29 0.15 9.32
C LEU A 219 -12.60 0.79 9.78
N LEU A 220 -13.21 1.65 8.97
CA LEU A 220 -14.52 2.22 9.27
C LEU A 220 -15.60 1.12 9.33
N TYR A 221 -15.60 0.16 8.39
CA TYR A 221 -16.53 -0.98 8.44
C TYR A 221 -16.24 -1.92 9.62
N LEU A 222 -14.98 -2.11 10.01
CA LEU A 222 -14.64 -2.84 11.23
C LEU A 222 -15.11 -2.11 12.49
N ALA A 223 -15.15 -0.78 12.52
CA ALA A 223 -15.73 -0.06 13.64
C ALA A 223 -17.25 -0.31 13.77
N LEU A 224 -17.96 -0.49 12.64
CA LEU A 224 -19.37 -0.91 12.66
C LEU A 224 -19.56 -2.29 13.28
N ALA A 225 -18.54 -3.16 13.27
CA ALA A 225 -18.61 -4.48 13.90
C ALA A 225 -18.94 -4.43 15.39
N VAL A 226 -18.63 -3.32 16.07
CA VAL A 226 -18.95 -3.10 17.49
C VAL A 226 -20.47 -3.00 17.71
N LEU A 227 -21.22 -2.58 16.69
CA LEU A 227 -22.66 -2.40 16.71
C LEU A 227 -23.40 -3.53 15.96
N TRP A 228 -22.77 -4.08 14.92
CA TRP A 228 -23.36 -5.05 14.01
C TRP A 228 -22.29 -6.00 13.44
N TRP A 229 -22.25 -7.24 13.93
CA TRP A 229 -21.19 -8.19 13.60
C TRP A 229 -20.97 -8.48 12.10
N PRO A 230 -21.95 -8.42 11.17
CA PRO A 230 -21.70 -8.57 9.73
C PRO A 230 -20.75 -7.49 9.17
N GLY A 231 -20.73 -6.32 9.80
CA GLY A 231 -19.73 -5.28 9.52
C GLY A 231 -18.29 -5.77 9.69
N ALA A 232 -18.06 -6.73 10.61
CA ALA A 232 -16.76 -7.36 10.81
C ALA A 232 -16.33 -8.17 9.58
N LEU A 233 -17.25 -8.96 9.00
CA LEU A 233 -16.97 -9.76 7.81
C LEU A 233 -16.71 -8.89 6.59
N ALA A 234 -17.56 -7.88 6.38
CA ALA A 234 -17.38 -6.92 5.29
C ALA A 234 -16.05 -6.17 5.44
N GLY A 235 -15.78 -5.62 6.63
CA GLY A 235 -14.53 -4.93 6.94
C GLY A 235 -13.30 -5.82 6.77
N ALA A 236 -13.34 -7.07 7.23
CA ALA A 236 -12.24 -8.02 7.08
C ALA A 236 -11.98 -8.39 5.60
N ALA A 237 -13.02 -8.62 4.81
CA ALA A 237 -12.91 -8.92 3.38
C ALA A 237 -12.33 -7.73 2.59
N VAL A 238 -12.81 -6.51 2.87
CA VAL A 238 -12.29 -5.28 2.26
C VAL A 238 -10.82 -5.08 2.68
N LEU A 239 -10.48 -5.28 3.95
CA LEU A 239 -9.10 -5.14 4.43
C LEU A 239 -8.15 -6.16 3.76
N ALA A 240 -8.58 -7.42 3.65
CA ALA A 240 -7.80 -8.45 2.97
C ALA A 240 -7.54 -8.09 1.50
N THR A 241 -8.57 -7.57 0.83
CA THR A 241 -8.47 -7.09 -0.56
C THR A 241 -7.53 -5.90 -0.69
N ALA A 242 -7.62 -4.91 0.22
CA ALA A 242 -6.72 -3.77 0.27
C ALA A 242 -5.26 -4.21 0.40
N VAL A 243 -4.99 -5.11 1.33
CA VAL A 243 -3.64 -5.61 1.60
C VAL A 243 -3.10 -6.43 0.42
N GLY A 244 -3.95 -7.20 -0.27
CA GLY A 244 -3.59 -7.88 -1.52
C GLY A 244 -3.18 -6.89 -2.60
N ARG A 245 -4.07 -5.96 -2.94
CA ARG A 245 -3.83 -4.94 -3.98
C ARG A 245 -2.63 -4.05 -3.66
N ALA A 246 -2.44 -3.67 -2.41
CA ALA A 246 -1.29 -2.85 -2.00
C ALA A 246 0.03 -3.60 -2.17
N ARG A 247 0.07 -4.93 -1.97
CA ARG A 247 1.27 -5.74 -2.19
C ARG A 247 1.63 -5.86 -3.67
N ASP A 248 0.63 -6.08 -4.52
CA ASP A 248 0.85 -6.22 -5.96
C ASP A 248 1.29 -4.89 -6.55
N ALA A 249 0.61 -3.79 -6.21
CA ALA A 249 0.98 -2.44 -6.62
C ALA A 249 2.37 -2.03 -6.11
N ALA A 250 2.70 -2.34 -4.86
CA ALA A 250 4.04 -2.07 -4.31
C ALA A 250 5.12 -2.88 -5.04
N SER A 251 4.86 -4.14 -5.37
CA SER A 251 5.83 -4.98 -6.10
C SER A 251 6.06 -4.46 -7.52
N LEU A 252 4.99 -4.08 -8.22
CA LEU A 252 5.08 -3.47 -9.55
C LEU A 252 5.86 -2.15 -9.49
N LEU A 253 5.52 -1.27 -8.54
CA LEU A 253 6.20 0.01 -8.37
C LEU A 253 7.70 -0.20 -8.09
N ALA A 254 8.06 -1.16 -7.23
CA ALA A 254 9.45 -1.47 -6.92
C ALA A 254 10.21 -1.96 -8.16
N THR A 255 9.61 -2.84 -8.96
CA THR A 255 10.20 -3.32 -10.22
C THR A 255 10.40 -2.17 -11.20
N LEU A 256 9.39 -1.31 -11.40
CA LEU A 256 9.50 -0.17 -12.33
C LEU A 256 10.57 0.82 -11.91
N VAL A 257 10.70 1.09 -10.60
CA VAL A 257 11.77 1.93 -10.04
C VAL A 257 13.14 1.31 -10.28
N GLU A 258 13.29 -0.01 -10.05
CA GLU A 258 14.54 -0.73 -10.32
C GLU A 258 14.89 -0.70 -11.81
N THR A 259 13.91 -0.94 -12.70
CA THR A 259 14.08 -0.83 -14.15
C THR A 259 14.45 0.58 -14.60
N ALA A 260 13.84 1.61 -14.01
CA ALA A 260 14.16 2.99 -14.33
C ALA A 260 15.61 3.34 -14.01
N VAL A 261 16.13 2.85 -12.88
CA VAL A 261 17.54 3.01 -12.52
C VAL A 261 18.44 2.20 -13.45
N ASP A 262 18.11 0.92 -13.68
CA ASP A 262 18.91 0.04 -14.53
C ASP A 262 19.07 0.57 -15.96
N LEU A 263 18.05 1.23 -16.51
CA LEU A 263 18.05 1.72 -17.90
C LEU A 263 18.57 3.16 -18.03
N HIS A 264 18.27 4.06 -17.08
CA HIS A 264 18.52 5.51 -17.24
C HIS A 264 19.62 6.08 -16.33
N LEU A 265 20.31 5.23 -15.56
CA LEU A 265 21.45 5.69 -14.75
C LEU A 265 22.61 6.19 -15.61
N THR A 266 22.89 5.52 -16.73
CA THR A 266 23.96 5.93 -17.66
C THR A 266 23.63 7.27 -18.32
N ASP A 267 22.40 7.44 -18.81
CA ASP A 267 21.90 8.71 -19.37
C ASP A 267 22.03 9.86 -18.36
N LEU A 268 21.74 9.58 -17.07
CA LEU A 268 21.91 10.55 -16.00
C LEU A 268 23.38 10.92 -15.78
N ALA A 269 24.28 9.94 -15.77
CA ALA A 269 25.72 10.20 -15.62
C ALA A 269 26.27 11.05 -16.76
N GLU A 270 25.90 10.76 -18.00
CA GLU A 270 26.28 11.55 -19.17
C GLU A 270 25.82 13.01 -19.07
N ARG A 271 24.55 13.24 -18.69
CA ARG A 271 24.01 14.60 -18.53
C ARG A 271 24.61 15.37 -17.36
N LEU A 272 25.12 14.67 -16.35
CA LEU A 272 25.86 15.27 -15.22
C LEU A 272 27.34 15.49 -15.54
N GLY A 273 27.80 15.18 -16.77
CA GLY A 273 29.20 15.33 -17.18
C GLY A 273 30.12 14.26 -16.59
N VAL A 274 29.57 13.21 -15.98
CA VAL A 274 30.31 12.06 -15.44
C VAL A 274 30.50 11.07 -16.58
N ARG A 275 31.60 11.20 -17.33
CA ARG A 275 31.94 10.25 -18.41
C ARG A 275 32.42 8.94 -17.81
N GLY A 276 31.63 7.89 -17.92
CA GLY A 276 32.12 6.52 -17.81
C GLY A 276 32.84 6.16 -19.11
N GLY A 277 34.11 5.76 -19.06
CA GLY A 277 34.70 5.01 -20.16
C GLY A 277 33.96 3.69 -20.36
N GLU A 278 34.08 3.07 -21.54
CA GLU A 278 33.39 1.81 -21.89
C GLU A 278 33.63 0.66 -20.88
N ASP A 279 34.70 0.74 -20.07
CA ASP A 279 35.09 -0.25 -19.05
C ASP A 279 34.75 0.13 -17.59
N VAL A 280 34.05 1.24 -17.33
CA VAL A 280 33.78 1.69 -15.94
C VAL A 280 32.69 0.83 -15.29
N SER A 281 32.97 0.32 -14.09
CA SER A 281 32.01 -0.49 -13.33
C SER A 281 30.74 0.32 -13.04
N ALA A 282 29.57 -0.31 -13.14
CA ALA A 282 28.28 0.31 -12.76
C ALA A 282 28.29 0.92 -11.34
N SER A 283 29.10 0.35 -10.44
CA SER A 283 29.29 0.84 -9.06
C SER A 283 30.20 2.08 -8.95
N GLU A 284 31.11 2.28 -9.90
CA GLU A 284 31.98 3.46 -9.97
C GLU A 284 31.22 4.63 -10.58
N LEU A 285 30.44 4.37 -11.63
CA LEU A 285 29.57 5.34 -12.27
C LEU A 285 28.50 5.87 -11.29
N GLY A 286 27.84 4.98 -10.53
CA GLY A 286 26.87 5.41 -9.53
C GLY A 286 27.50 6.14 -8.33
N ARG A 287 28.73 5.79 -7.89
CA ARG A 287 29.47 6.59 -6.89
C ARG A 287 29.81 7.98 -7.38
N ALA A 288 30.25 8.11 -8.62
CA ALA A 288 30.59 9.39 -9.22
C ALA A 288 29.35 10.30 -9.35
N VAL A 289 28.20 9.72 -9.73
CA VAL A 289 26.90 10.42 -9.69
C VAL A 289 26.58 10.82 -8.25
N ALA A 290 26.61 9.90 -7.28
CA ALA A 290 26.30 10.20 -5.88
C ALA A 290 27.18 11.33 -5.31
N HIS A 291 28.49 11.31 -5.61
CA HIS A 291 29.43 12.36 -5.22
C HIS A 291 29.10 13.71 -5.86
N HIS A 292 28.72 13.72 -7.15
CA HIS A 292 28.29 14.94 -7.83
C HIS A 292 26.98 15.48 -7.26
N LEU A 293 26.06 14.60 -6.85
CA LEU A 293 24.78 14.97 -6.23
C LEU A 293 24.91 15.46 -4.79
N ALA A 294 25.94 15.00 -4.06
CA ALA A 294 26.23 15.40 -2.69
C ALA A 294 26.85 16.82 -2.59
N GLY A 295 27.38 17.36 -3.69
CA GLY A 295 28.07 18.66 -3.70
C GLY A 295 29.40 18.65 -2.94
N PRO A 296 30.27 19.66 -3.12
CA PRO A 296 31.45 19.83 -2.27
C PRO A 296 31.00 20.24 -0.86
N GLU A 297 31.22 19.33 0.09
CA GLU A 297 31.13 19.50 1.54
C GLU A 297 29.73 19.69 2.16
N HIS A 298 29.27 18.68 2.90
CA HIS A 298 28.97 18.87 4.32
C HIS A 298 29.78 17.83 5.11
N PRO A 299 30.84 18.23 5.84
CA PRO A 299 31.55 17.31 6.71
C PRO A 299 30.59 16.80 7.78
N ALA A 300 30.76 15.52 8.11
CA ALA A 300 30.04 14.84 9.17
C ALA A 300 29.96 15.72 10.43
N ALA A 301 28.75 16.18 10.77
CA ALA A 301 28.45 16.63 12.11
C ALA A 301 28.41 15.38 13.01
N GLY A 302 29.60 14.95 13.43
CA GLY A 302 29.75 14.11 14.59
C GLY A 302 29.41 14.91 15.85
N ARG A 303 28.40 14.45 16.58
CA ARG A 303 28.42 14.19 18.03
C ARG A 303 27.08 13.62 18.47
#